data_AF-A0A965ZDA0-F1
#
_entry.id   AF-A0A965ZDA0-F1
#
_cell.length_a   1.000
_cell.length_b   1.000
_cell.length_c   1.000
_cell.angle_alpha   90.00
_cell.angle_beta   90.00
_cell.angle_gamma   90.00
#
_symmetry.space_group_name_H-M   'P 1'
#
loop_
_entity.id
_entity.type
_entity.pdbx_description
1 polymer ?
#
loop_
_entity_poly.entity_id
_entity_poly.type
_entity_poly.pdbx_seq_one_letter_code
_entity_poly.pdbx_strand_id
1 'polypeptide(L)'
;MKKITHGFLVALLVLFGSEIIFAQETSVNLLLLRKLDKLPGVQVAKYEQSTADFFELHVLQPLDHSDPGKGSFTQRVFVSHRGMKQPVVLVTEGYAAAYAD
;
A
#
# COMPACT_ATOMS: atom_id res chain seq x y z
N MET A 1 -19.72 3.63 50.23
CA MET A 1 -19.17 4.00 48.90
C MET A 1 -17.65 4.09 49.04
N LYS A 2 -16.89 3.12 48.52
CA LYS A 2 -15.42 3.08 48.67
C LYS A 2 -14.80 4.19 47.81
N LYS A 3 -14.08 5.13 48.44
CA LYS A 3 -13.41 6.24 47.75
C LYS A 3 -12.27 5.66 46.91
N ILE A 4 -12.36 5.79 45.59
CA ILE A 4 -11.27 5.42 44.68
C ILE A 4 -10.13 6.40 44.94
N THR A 5 -8.96 5.90 45.36
CA THR A 5 -7.79 6.72 45.65
C THR A 5 -7.10 7.14 44.36
N HIS A 6 -6.55 8.35 44.33
CA HIS A 6 -5.90 8.94 43.14
C HIS A 6 -4.79 8.04 42.56
N GLY A 7 -4.08 7.29 43.42
CA GLY A 7 -3.08 6.31 42.98
C GLY A 7 -3.64 5.14 42.18
N PHE A 8 -4.87 4.70 42.45
CA PHE A 8 -5.54 3.65 41.67
C PHE A 8 -5.92 4.14 40.28
N LEU A 9 -6.32 5.41 40.17
CA LEU A 9 -6.71 6.04 38.90
C LEU A 9 -5.51 6.30 38.00
N VAL A 10 -4.36 6.68 38.58
CA VAL A 10 -3.08 6.82 37.86
C VAL A 10 -2.55 5.47 37.38
N ALA A 11 -2.62 4.43 38.21
CA ALA A 11 -2.21 3.07 37.81
C ALA A 11 -3.07 2.53 36.64
N LEU A 12 -4.37 2.81 36.64
CA LEU A 12 -5.26 2.46 35.53
C LEU A 12 -4.88 3.21 34.24
N LEU A 13 -4.56 4.50 34.35
CA LEU A 13 -4.18 5.34 33.20
C LEU A 13 -2.85 4.90 32.56
N VAL A 14 -1.90 4.42 33.37
CA VAL A 14 -0.64 3.84 32.90
C VAL A 14 -0.86 2.50 32.20
N LEU A 15 -1.73 1.64 32.74
CA LEU A 15 -2.08 0.34 32.13
C LEU A 15 -2.83 0.50 30.80
N PHE A 16 -3.74 1.46 30.69
CA PHE A 16 -4.42 1.76 29.42
C PHE A 16 -3.52 2.52 28.43
N GLY A 17 -2.58 3.33 28.92
CA GLY A 17 -1.63 4.06 28.08
C GLY A 17 -0.59 3.16 27.40
N SER A 18 -0.21 2.03 28.01
CA SER A 18 0.78 1.11 27.42
C SER A 18 0.26 0.35 26.20
N GLU A 19 -1.05 0.18 26.03
CA GLU A 19 -1.63 -0.49 24.85
C GLU A 19 -1.63 0.38 23.59
N ILE A 20 -1.55 1.71 23.74
CA ILE A 20 -1.54 2.64 22.59
C ILE A 20 -0.19 2.59 21.84
N ILE A 21 0.91 2.26 22.54
CA ILE A 21 2.27 2.29 21.97
C ILE A 21 2.52 1.10 21.03
N PHE A 22 1.82 -0.02 21.22
CA PHE A 22 2.01 -1.23 20.40
C PHE A 22 1.21 -1.24 19.09
N ALA A 23 0.37 -0.23 18.82
CA ALA A 23 -0.49 -0.21 17.63
C ALA A 23 0.19 0.31 16.35
N GLN A 24 1.46 0.75 16.40
CA GLN A 24 2.15 1.34 15.26
C GLN A 24 3.15 0.38 14.59
N GLU A 25 2.73 -0.84 14.28
CA GLU A 25 3.39 -1.66 13.26
C GLU A 25 2.62 -1.42 11.94
N THR A 26 2.82 -0.25 11.35
CA THR A 26 2.41 -0.06 9.95
C THR A 26 3.50 -0.70 9.11
N SER A 27 3.36 -2.00 8.87
CA SER A 27 4.17 -2.73 7.90
C SER A 27 4.23 -1.89 6.63
N VAL A 28 5.43 -1.60 6.12
CA VAL A 28 5.65 -0.70 4.97
C VAL A 28 4.76 -1.08 3.77
N ASN A 29 4.49 -2.37 3.63
CA ASN A 29 3.61 -3.02 2.67
C ASN A 29 2.16 -2.48 2.75
N LEU A 30 1.61 -2.36 3.96
CA LEU A 30 0.27 -1.82 4.19
C LEU A 30 0.19 -0.33 3.82
N LEU A 31 1.28 0.42 4.00
CA LEU A 31 1.33 1.82 3.60
C LEU A 31 1.32 1.97 2.08
N LEU A 32 2.14 1.19 1.36
CA LEU A 32 2.16 1.25 -0.10
C LEU A 32 0.84 0.78 -0.70
N LEU A 33 0.30 -0.35 -0.24
CA LEU A 33 -0.99 -0.87 -0.69
C LEU A 33 -2.09 0.19 -0.57
N ARG A 34 -2.22 0.82 0.61
CA ARG A 34 -3.17 1.93 0.84
C ARG A 34 -2.96 3.14 -0.06
N LYS A 35 -1.73 3.37 -0.55
CA LYS A 35 -1.46 4.45 -1.51
C LYS A 35 -1.89 4.04 -2.91
N LEU A 36 -1.60 2.79 -3.32
CA LEU A 36 -1.99 2.24 -4.61
C LEU A 36 -3.52 2.18 -4.77
N ASP A 37 -4.24 1.74 -3.73
CA ASP A 37 -5.72 1.68 -3.72
C ASP A 37 -6.41 3.04 -3.86
N LYS A 38 -5.68 4.14 -3.63
CA LYS A 38 -6.21 5.51 -3.76
C LYS A 38 -5.92 6.12 -5.12
N LEU A 39 -5.13 5.47 -5.96
CA LEU A 39 -4.80 6.01 -7.29
C LEU A 39 -5.99 5.81 -8.23
N PRO A 40 -6.44 6.88 -8.92
CA PRO A 40 -7.56 6.77 -9.86
C PRO A 40 -7.17 5.90 -11.05
N GLY A 41 -8.05 5.00 -11.45
CA GLY A 41 -7.83 4.10 -12.58
C GLY A 41 -6.75 3.04 -12.36
N VAL A 42 -6.32 2.82 -11.11
CA VAL A 42 -5.38 1.74 -10.74
C VAL A 42 -6.09 0.73 -9.85
N GLN A 43 -5.91 -0.54 -10.16
CA GLN A 43 -6.39 -1.66 -9.35
C GLN A 43 -5.21 -2.57 -9.01
N VAL A 44 -5.10 -2.98 -7.74
CA VAL A 44 -4.15 -4.02 -7.35
C VAL A 44 -4.74 -5.38 -7.70
N ALA A 45 -4.17 -6.05 -8.69
CA ALA A 45 -4.61 -7.36 -9.17
C ALA A 45 -3.97 -8.51 -8.38
N LYS A 46 -2.71 -8.34 -7.97
CA LYS A 46 -1.95 -9.34 -7.22
C LYS A 46 -1.02 -8.66 -6.23
N TYR A 47 -0.83 -9.26 -5.07
CA TYR A 47 0.17 -8.86 -4.07
C TYR A 47 0.87 -10.11 -3.55
N GLU A 48 2.21 -10.09 -3.59
CA GLU A 48 3.06 -11.15 -3.05
C GLU A 48 4.13 -10.53 -2.15
N GLN A 49 4.23 -11.07 -0.93
CA GLN A 49 5.28 -10.69 0.00
C GLN A 49 6.52 -11.56 -0.26
N SER A 50 7.65 -10.93 -0.59
CA SER A 50 8.94 -11.61 -0.78
C SER A 50 10.08 -10.80 -0.15
N THR A 51 11.35 -11.05 -0.53
CA THR A 51 12.48 -10.15 -0.22
C THR A 51 12.25 -8.69 -0.64
N ALA A 52 11.43 -8.47 -1.67
CA ALA A 52 10.85 -7.18 -2.02
C ALA A 52 9.37 -7.43 -2.32
N ASP A 53 8.49 -6.56 -1.84
CA ASP A 53 7.06 -6.74 -2.14
C ASP A 53 6.83 -6.62 -3.64
N PHE A 54 5.99 -7.49 -4.17
CA PHE A 54 5.63 -7.48 -5.57
C PHE A 54 4.14 -7.21 -5.71
N PHE A 55 3.79 -6.28 -6.59
CA PHE A 55 2.41 -5.95 -6.92
C PHE A 55 2.22 -6.07 -8.43
N GLU A 56 1.16 -6.76 -8.85
CA GLU A 56 0.60 -6.58 -10.19
C GLU A 56 -0.51 -5.55 -10.10
N LEU A 57 -0.39 -4.51 -10.92
CA LEU A 57 -1.36 -3.44 -11.06
C LEU A 57 -2.03 -3.51 -12.42
N HIS A 58 -3.32 -3.27 -12.43
CA HIS A 58 -4.13 -3.04 -13.61
C HIS A 58 -4.39 -1.54 -13.70
N VAL A 59 -3.78 -0.89 -14.67
CA VAL A 59 -3.84 0.56 -14.86
C VAL A 59 -4.68 0.86 -16.09
N LEU A 60 -5.74 1.65 -15.94
CA LEU A 60 -6.57 2.08 -17.05
C LEU A 60 -5.78 3.09 -17.90
N GLN A 61 -5.69 2.81 -19.20
CA GLN A 61 -5.05 3.70 -20.18
C GLN A 61 -6.03 4.05 -21.29
N PRO A 62 -5.96 5.28 -21.82
CA PRO A 62 -6.78 5.66 -22.96
C PRO A 62 -6.34 4.87 -24.19
N LEU A 63 -7.29 4.48 -25.02
CA LEU A 63 -7.00 3.85 -26.31
C LEU A 63 -6.34 4.86 -27.27
N ASP A 64 -6.77 6.12 -27.20
CA ASP A 64 -6.22 7.26 -27.95
C ASP A 64 -5.88 8.37 -26.95
N HIS A 65 -4.59 8.65 -26.75
CA HIS A 65 -4.15 9.70 -25.83
C HIS A 65 -4.54 11.11 -26.28
N SER A 66 -4.83 11.31 -27.58
CA SER A 66 -5.30 12.60 -28.12
C SER A 66 -6.81 12.77 -27.97
N ASP A 67 -7.55 11.67 -27.82
CA ASP A 67 -8.99 11.65 -27.58
C ASP A 67 -9.39 10.51 -26.61
N PRO A 68 -9.26 10.74 -25.28
CA PRO A 68 -9.56 9.73 -24.26
C PRO A 68 -11.02 9.24 -24.24
N GLY A 69 -11.94 9.96 -24.90
CA GLY A 69 -13.35 9.58 -25.00
C GLY A 69 -13.60 8.35 -25.88
N LYS A 70 -12.62 7.96 -26.71
CA LYS A 70 -12.72 6.80 -27.62
C LYS A 70 -12.59 5.44 -26.94
N GLY A 71 -12.41 5.42 -25.62
CA GLY A 71 -12.35 4.21 -24.82
C GLY A 71 -11.00 4.02 -24.13
N SER A 72 -10.87 2.90 -23.44
CA SER A 72 -9.72 2.60 -22.61
C SER A 72 -9.44 1.10 -22.58
N PHE A 73 -8.21 0.75 -22.21
CA PHE A 73 -7.79 -0.62 -22.00
C PHE A 73 -7.02 -0.73 -20.67
N THR A 74 -6.90 -1.96 -20.18
CA THR A 74 -6.11 -2.25 -18.97
C THR A 74 -4.68 -2.57 -19.35
N GLN A 75 -3.74 -1.75 -18.88
CA GLN A 75 -2.31 -2.02 -18.93
C GLN A 75 -1.89 -2.75 -17.65
N ARG A 76 -1.18 -3.88 -17.79
CA ARG A 76 -0.51 -4.54 -16.66
C ARG A 76 0.78 -3.79 -16.33
N VAL A 77 0.99 -3.50 -15.06
CA VAL A 77 2.20 -2.85 -14.53
C VAL A 77 2.66 -3.62 -13.29
N PHE A 78 3.95 -3.92 -13.21
CA PHE A 78 4.54 -4.61 -12.07
C PHE A 78 5.33 -3.63 -11.20
N VAL A 79 5.16 -3.72 -9.88
CA VAL A 79 5.88 -2.89 -8.91
C VAL A 79 6.64 -3.80 -7.95
N SER A 80 7.97 -3.71 -7.97
CA SER A 80 8.83 -4.28 -6.95
C SER A 80 9.21 -3.20 -5.94
N HIS A 81 8.74 -3.33 -4.70
CA HIS A 81 8.94 -2.33 -3.65
C HIS A 81 10.02 -2.75 -2.65
N ARG A 82 11.08 -1.94 -2.58
CA ARG A 82 12.17 -2.08 -1.60
C ARG A 82 12.12 -1.07 -0.45
N GLY A 83 11.28 -0.04 -0.55
CA GLY A 83 11.11 0.97 0.48
C GLY A 83 10.74 2.35 -0.05
N MET A 84 10.06 3.14 0.78
CA MET A 84 9.44 4.42 0.39
C MET A 84 10.43 5.56 0.06
N LYS A 85 11.70 5.43 0.43
CA LYS A 85 12.76 6.43 0.17
C LYS A 85 13.75 6.00 -0.92
N GLN A 86 13.53 4.82 -1.52
CA GLN A 86 14.39 4.32 -2.58
C GLN A 86 14.03 4.99 -3.92
N PRO A 87 15.00 5.17 -4.84
CA PRO A 87 14.71 5.71 -6.16
C PRO A 87 13.76 4.79 -6.94
N VAL A 88 12.94 5.39 -7.80
CA VAL A 88 12.07 4.65 -8.73
C VAL A 88 12.86 4.37 -10.00
N VAL A 89 12.87 3.10 -10.41
CA VAL A 89 13.37 2.67 -11.72
C VAL A 89 12.17 2.32 -12.58
N LEU A 90 12.03 2.98 -13.74
CA LEU A 90 10.99 2.68 -14.71
C LEU A 90 11.58 1.81 -15.82
N VAL A 91 11.01 0.62 -16.00
CA VAL A 91 11.40 -0.30 -17.09
C VAL A 91 10.25 -0.34 -18.09
N THR A 92 10.56 -0.08 -19.36
CA THR A 92 9.60 -0.17 -20.46
C THR A 92 9.63 -1.58 -21.03
N GLU A 93 8.54 -2.31 -20.85
CA GLU A 93 8.42 -3.69 -21.30
C GLU A 93 7.90 -3.81 -22.74
N GLY A 94 8.31 -4.90 -23.40
CA GLY A 94 7.76 -5.32 -24.69
C GLY A 94 6.51 -6.21 -24.54
N TYR A 95 6.17 -6.95 -25.59
CA TYR A 95 4.90 -7.69 -25.66
C TYR A 95 4.68 -8.77 -24.60
N ALA A 96 5.74 -9.40 -24.09
CA ALA A 96 5.59 -10.61 -23.29
C ALA A 96 5.77 -10.39 -21.78
N ALA A 97 6.71 -9.53 -21.36
CA ALA A 97 7.09 -9.34 -19.94
C ALA A 97 7.19 -10.66 -19.14
N ALA A 98 7.57 -11.78 -19.80
CA ALA A 98 7.34 -13.14 -19.31
C ALA A 98 8.12 -13.52 -18.04
N TYR A 99 9.08 -12.69 -17.64
CA TYR A 99 9.81 -12.88 -16.38
C TYR A 99 9.00 -12.46 -15.15
N ALA A 100 7.88 -11.75 -15.35
CA ALA A 100 7.05 -11.17 -14.29
C ALA A 100 5.76 -11.96 -13.99
N ASP A 101 5.49 -13.03 -14.74
CA ASP A 101 4.36 -13.94 -14.52
C ASP A 101 4.67 -15.04 -13.47
#